data_AF-A0A7K7S3K6-F1
#
_entry.id   AF-A0A7K7S3K6-F1
#
_cell.length_a   1.000
_cell.length_b   1.000
_cell.length_c   1.000
_cell.angle_alpha   90.00
_cell.angle_beta   90.00
_cell.angle_gamma   90.00
#
_symmetry.space_group_name_H-M   'P 1'
#
loop_
_entity.id
_entity.type
_entity.pdbx_description
1 polymer ?
#
loop_
_entity_poly.entity_id
_entity_poly.type
_entity_poly.pdbx_seq_one_letter_code
_entity_poly.pdbx_strand_id
1 'polypeptide(L)' 'SMAVGVEDATSSASITLRVRPHVTIGTLKEQVFREYGFPPSAQRWIIGQSLCRDGRSLA' A
#
# COMPACT_ATOMS: atom_id res chain seq x y z
N SER A 1 -10.19 5.73 -8.81
CA SER A 1 -8.92 6.12 -8.19
C SER A 1 -9.02 5.83 -6.70
N MET A 2 -7.98 5.30 -6.07
CA MET A 2 -7.94 5.09 -4.61
C MET A 2 -6.90 6.04 -4.01
N ALA A 3 -7.29 6.75 -2.95
CA ALA A 3 -6.37 7.53 -2.14
C ALA A 3 -5.77 6.63 -1.05
N VAL A 4 -4.45 6.69 -0.88
CA VAL A 4 -3.72 5.91 0.15
C VAL A 4 -3.00 6.90 1.08
N GLY A 5 -3.33 6.88 2.37
CA GLY A 5 -2.55 7.59 3.38
C GLY A 5 -1.32 6.77 3.79
N VAL A 6 -0.16 7.40 3.89
CA VAL A 6 1.07 6.81 4.45
C VAL A 6 1.43 7.56 5.72
N GLU A 7 1.74 6.84 6.80
CA GLU A 7 2.11 7.41 8.09
C GLU A 7 3.41 6.76 8.59
N ASP A 8 4.33 7.59 9.10
CA ASP A 8 5.56 7.25 9.82
C ASP A 8 5.49 7.86 11.24
N ALA A 9 6.33 7.38 12.17
CA ALA A 9 6.35 7.75 13.59
C ALA A 9 6.49 9.27 13.88
N THR A 10 6.88 10.06 12.88
CA THR A 10 7.06 11.52 12.99
C THR A 10 6.37 12.34 11.89
N SER A 11 5.75 11.71 10.87
CA SER A 11 5.17 12.44 9.73
C SER A 11 4.08 11.64 9.03
N SER A 12 3.00 12.31 8.63
CA SER A 12 1.97 11.76 7.75
C SER A 12 2.12 12.35 6.34
N ALA A 13 2.10 11.48 5.34
CA ALA A 13 2.18 11.84 3.93
C ALA A 13 1.09 11.10 3.14
N SER A 14 0.23 11.83 2.45
CA SER A 14 -0.78 11.22 1.58
C SER A 14 -0.22 11.01 0.18
N ILE A 15 -0.24 9.77 -0.33
CA ILE A 15 0.18 9.43 -1.70
C ILE A 15 -0.99 8.91 -2.51
N THR A 16 -1.02 9.21 -3.81
CA THR A 16 -2.04 8.68 -4.71
C THR A 16 -1.41 7.65 -5.63
N LEU A 17 -1.81 6.39 -5.48
CA LEU A 17 -1.36 5.28 -6.31
C LEU A 17 -2.42 4.93 -7.36
N ARG A 18 -2.00 4.77 -8.61
CA ARG A 18 -2.86 4.23 -9.67
C ARG A 18 -2.82 2.70 -9.62
N VAL A 19 -3.92 2.10 -9.20
CA VAL A 19 -4.04 0.65 -8.99
C VAL A 19 -5.24 0.07 -9.74
N ARG A 20 -5.15 -1.20 -10.13
CA ARG A 20 -6.28 -1.95 -10.71
C ARG A 20 -7.03 -2.70 -9.59
N PRO A 21 -8.36 -2.91 -9.68
CA PRO A 21 -9.14 -3.54 -8.60
C PRO A 21 -8.65 -4.96 -8.23
N HIS A 22 -8.17 -5.72 -9.21
CA HIS A 22 -7.68 -7.09 -9.03
C HIS A 22 -6.20 -7.17 -8.65
N VAL A 23 -5.55 -6.03 -8.33
CA VAL A 23 -4.16 -6.07 -7.86
C VAL A 23 -4.12 -6.68 -6.46
N THR A 24 -3.08 -7.48 -6.21
CA THR A 24 -2.83 -8.03 -4.87
C THR A 24 -2.02 -7.04 -4.03
N ILE A 25 -2.08 -7.17 -2.72
CA ILE A 25 -1.29 -6.36 -1.79
C ILE A 25 0.22 -6.59 -1.98
N GLY A 26 0.63 -7.81 -2.34
CA GLY A 26 2.03 -8.09 -2.68
C GLY A 26 2.50 -7.26 -3.88
N THR A 27 1.70 -7.20 -4.94
CA THR A 27 1.99 -6.36 -6.12
C THR A 27 2.02 -4.88 -5.78
N LEU A 28 1.11 -4.43 -4.90
CA LEU A 28 1.08 -3.04 -4.44
C LEU A 28 2.35 -2.66 -3.65
N LYS A 29 2.85 -3.58 -2.82
CA LYS A 29 4.09 -3.37 -2.08
C LYS A 29 5.30 -3.19 -2.99
N GLU A 30 5.39 -4.03 -4.01
CA GLU A 30 6.44 -3.91 -5.04
C GLU A 30 6.36 -2.58 -5.79
N GLN A 31 5.16 -2.12 -6.12
CA GLN A 31 4.97 -0.81 -6.77
C GLN A 31 5.47 0.33 -5.88
N VAL A 32 5.08 0.35 -4.59
CA VAL A 32 5.53 1.38 -3.65
C VAL A 32 7.04 1.33 -3.42
N PHE A 33 7.64 0.15 -3.40
CA PHE A 33 9.10 0.02 -3.34
C PHE A 33 9.78 0.65 -4.56
N ARG A 34 9.26 0.40 -5.77
CA ARG A 34 9.83 0.96 -7.00
C ARG A 34 9.68 2.48 -7.10
N GLU A 35 8.52 3.01 -6.71
CA GLU A 35 8.22 4.45 -6.87
C GLU A 35 8.79 5.31 -5.73
N TYR A 36 8.88 4.75 -4.52
CA TYR A 36 9.22 5.53 -3.31
C TYR A 36 10.35 4.91 -2.46
N GLY A 37 10.83 3.71 -2.78
CA GLY A 37 11.96 3.08 -2.09
C GLY A 37 11.61 2.38 -0.78
N PHE A 38 10.33 2.31 -0.37
CA PHE A 38 9.94 1.66 0.88
C PHE A 38 10.01 0.13 0.77
N PRO A 39 10.86 -0.58 1.53
CA PRO A 39 11.01 -2.04 1.40
C PRO A 39 9.71 -2.80 1.66
N PRO A 40 9.34 -3.82 0.86
CA PRO A 40 8.08 -4.57 1.04
C PRO A 40 7.89 -5.17 2.44
N SER A 41 8.98 -5.53 3.11
CA SER A 41 8.99 -6.06 4.48
C SER A 41 8.62 -5.02 5.54
N ALA A 42 8.91 -3.75 5.29
CA ALA A 42 8.57 -2.61 6.16
C ALA A 42 7.14 -2.13 5.96
N GLN A 43 6.53 -2.43 4.81
CA GLN A 43 5.17 -1.97 4.51
C GLN A 43 4.10 -2.76 5.27
N ARG A 44 3.15 -2.04 5.87
CA ARG A 44 1.94 -2.56 6.52
C ARG A 44 0.72 -1.87 5.92
N TRP A 45 -0.20 -2.66 5.38
CA TRP A 45 -1.36 -2.15 4.65
C TRP A 45 -2.64 -2.41 5.43
N ILE A 46 -3.41 -1.35 5.69
CA ILE A 46 -4.70 -1.43 6.39
C ILE A 46 -5.79 -0.93 5.43
N ILE A 47 -6.80 -1.76 5.18
CA ILE A 47 -7.95 -1.41 4.32
C ILE A 47 -9.23 -1.75 5.06
N GLY A 48 -10.11 -0.75 5.25
CA GLY A 48 -11.38 -0.92 5.97
C GLY A 48 -11.17 -1.48 7.38
N GLN A 49 -10.13 -1.03 8.09
CA GLN A 49 -9.74 -1.47 9.43
C GLN A 49 -9.12 -2.88 9.53
N SER A 50 -8.82 -3.54 8.40
CA SER A 50 -8.18 -4.86 8.39
C SER A 50 -6.74 -4.81 7.89
N LEU A 51 -5.81 -5.43 8.63
CA LEU A 51 -4.43 -5.63 8.20
C LEU A 51 -4.38 -6.66 7.06
N CYS A 52 -3.81 -6.25 5.94
CA CYS A 52 -3.81 -7.05 4.73
C CYS A 52 -2.60 -7.98 4.64
N ARG A 53 -2.80 -9.13 3.98
CA ARG A 53 -1.75 -10.08 3.58
C ARG A 53 -1.53 -9.99 2.08
N ASP A 54 -0.37 -10.44 1.62
CA ASP A 54 0.08 -10.24 0.24
C ASP A 54 -0.86 -10.82 -0.82
N GLY A 55 -1.54 -11.94 -0.52
CA GLY A 55 -2.49 -12.57 -1.44
C GLY A 55 -3.89 -11.94 -1.49
N ARG A 56 -4.21 -10.96 -0.64
CA ARG A 56 -5.51 -10.26 -0.66
C ARG A 56 -5.59 -9.36 -1.89
N SER A 57 -6.71 -9.39 -2.61
CA SER A 57 -7.04 -8.42 -3.66
C SER A 57 -7.55 -7.10 -3.08
N LEU A 58 -7.44 -6.00 -3.82
CA LEU A 58 -8.09 -4.74 -3.45
C LEU A 58 -9.61 -4.77 -3.59
N ALA A 59 -10.12 -5.57 -4.53
CA ALA A 59 -11.54 -5.90 -4.66
C ALA A 59 -12.02 -6.81 -3.52
#